data_AF-X1F7F3-F1
#
_entry.id   AF-X1F7F3-F1
#
_cell.length_a   1.000
_cell.length_b   1.000
_cell.length_c   1.000
_cell.angle_alpha   90.00
_cell.angle_beta   90.00
_cell.angle_gamma   90.00
#
_symmetry.space_group_name_H-M   'P 1'
#
loop_
_entity.id
_entity.type
_entity.pdbx_description
1 polymer ?
#
loop_
_entity_poly.entity_id
_entity_poly.type
_entity_poly.pdbx_seq_one_letter_code
_entity_poly.pdbx_strand_id
1 'polypeptide(L)'
;QDLDNDRQLALSLLKCIEIVGEAAANVSQETRQRHEDIPWRTIVGMRNRLIHGYFDIDLDRVWGTVTRNLPPLVAKLENILRP
;
A
#
# COMPACT_ATOMS: atom_id res chain seq x y z
N GLN A 1 0.18 -15.60 -9.04
CA GLN A 1 0.29 -15.00 -10.38
C GLN A 1 1.73 -14.59 -10.53
N ASP A 2 2.35 -14.95 -11.64
CA ASP A 2 3.74 -14.61 -11.90
C ASP A 2 3.80 -13.20 -12.49
N LEU A 3 4.17 -12.21 -11.66
CA LEU A 3 4.28 -10.81 -12.09
C LEU A 3 5.51 -10.57 -12.97
N ASP A 4 6.51 -11.47 -12.95
CA ASP A 4 7.76 -11.30 -13.69
C ASP A 4 7.52 -11.37 -15.21
N ASN A 5 6.44 -12.06 -15.62
CA ASN A 5 6.05 -12.24 -17.01
C ASN A 5 4.99 -11.25 -17.51
N ASP A 6 4.47 -10.36 -16.66
CA ASP A 6 3.50 -9.33 -17.05
C ASP A 6 3.91 -7.95 -16.52
N ARG A 7 4.79 -7.29 -17.28
CA ARG A 7 5.34 -5.98 -16.90
C ARG A 7 4.27 -4.89 -16.81
N GLN A 8 3.21 -4.95 -17.63
CA GLN A 8 2.15 -3.94 -17.59
C GLN A 8 1.36 -4.07 -16.28
N LEU A 9 1.02 -5.30 -15.89
CA LEU A 9 0.37 -5.56 -14.62
C LEU A 9 1.26 -5.14 -13.44
N ALA A 10 2.54 -5.54 -13.45
CA ALA A 10 3.48 -5.19 -12.40
C ALA A 10 3.56 -3.66 -12.20
N LEU A 11 3.78 -2.90 -13.28
CA LEU A 11 3.86 -1.44 -13.22
C LEU A 11 2.55 -0.80 -12.74
N SER A 12 1.40 -1.34 -13.16
CA SER A 12 0.08 -0.85 -12.73
C SER A 12 -0.13 -1.06 -11.23
N LEU A 13 0.21 -2.24 -10.71
CA LEU A 13 0.10 -2.55 -9.28
C LEU A 13 1.03 -1.67 -8.44
N LEU A 14 2.26 -1.47 -8.90
CA LEU A 14 3.21 -0.57 -8.25
C LEU A 14 2.66 0.85 -8.14
N LYS A 15 2.08 1.37 -9.24
CA LYS A 15 1.49 2.71 -9.22
C LYS A 15 0.30 2.81 -8.27
N CYS A 16 -0.56 1.80 -8.22
CA CYS A 16 -1.68 1.77 -7.28
C CYS A 16 -1.21 1.78 -5.82
N ILE A 17 -0.19 0.99 -5.48
CA ILE A 17 0.37 0.97 -4.11
C ILE A 17 1.00 2.32 -3.75
N GLU A 18 1.70 2.97 -4.68
CA GLU A 18 2.25 4.32 -4.50
C GLU A 18 1.14 5.33 -4.15
N ILE A 19 0.02 5.31 -4.88
CA ILE A 19 -1.14 6.18 -4.64
C ILE A 19 -1.73 5.95 -3.24
N VAL A 20 -1.85 4.68 -2.81
CA VAL A 20 -2.32 4.35 -1.46
C VAL A 20 -1.37 4.92 -0.38
N GLY A 21 -0.05 4.80 -0.60
CA GLY A 21 0.95 5.36 0.30
C GLY A 21 0.91 6.89 0.39
N GLU A 22 0.69 7.56 -0.75
CA GLU A 22 0.48 9.02 -0.81
C GLU A 22 -0.78 9.43 -0.06
N ALA A 23 -1.90 8.74 -0.28
CA ALA A 23 -3.16 9.01 0.41
C ALA A 23 -2.99 8.86 1.94
N ALA A 24 -2.31 7.80 2.39
CA ALA A 24 -2.02 7.57 3.80
C ALA A 24 -1.14 8.67 4.42
N ALA A 25 -0.21 9.25 3.65
CA ALA A 25 0.63 10.36 4.11
C ALA A 25 -0.16 11.66 4.33
N ASN A 26 -1.22 11.85 3.53
CA ASN A 26 -2.11 13.01 3.59
C ASN A 26 -3.21 12.91 4.67
N VAL A 27 -3.37 11.74 5.31
CA VAL A 27 -4.26 11.61 6.48
C VAL A 27 -3.69 12.44 7.64
N SER A 28 -4.56 13.21 8.31
CA SER A 28 -4.17 14.07 9.44
C SER A 28 -3.50 13.26 10.55
N GLN A 29 -2.60 13.90 11.29
CA GLN A 29 -1.93 13.24 12.41
C GLN A 29 -2.93 12.77 13.47
N GLU A 30 -3.94 13.58 13.76
CA GLU A 30 -5.01 13.25 14.72
C GLU A 30 -5.74 11.96 14.32
N THR A 31 -6.15 11.83 13.05
CA THR A 31 -6.84 10.62 12.58
C THR A 31 -5.92 9.40 12.64
N ARG A 32 -4.62 9.56 12.29
CA ARG A 32 -3.65 8.47 12.40
C ARG A 32 -3.43 8.01 13.84
N GLN A 33 -3.44 8.94 14.79
CA GLN A 33 -3.36 8.65 16.23
C GLN A 33 -4.64 8.01 16.78
N ARG A 34 -5.81 8.35 16.22
CA ARG A 34 -7.07 7.71 16.60
C ARG A 34 -7.17 6.26 16.14
N HIS A 35 -6.47 5.91 15.05
CA HIS A 35 -6.50 4.58 14.44
C HIS A 35 -5.08 3.97 14.36
N GLU A 36 -4.42 3.81 15.51
CA GLU A 36 -3.04 3.29 15.58
C GLU A 36 -2.91 1.81 15.17
N ASP A 37 -4.02 1.09 15.11
CA ASP A 37 -4.09 -0.30 14.64
C ASP A 37 -3.91 -0.43 13.11
N ILE A 38 -3.95 0.70 12.40
CA ILE A 38 -3.56 0.79 11.00
C ILE A 38 -2.06 1.09 10.93
N PRO A 39 -1.27 0.32 10.16
CA PRO A 39 0.17 0.49 10.07
C PRO A 39 0.55 1.68 9.17
N TRP A 40 0.14 2.90 9.52
CA TRP A 40 0.32 4.12 8.72
C TRP A 40 1.75 4.34 8.27
N ARG A 41 2.73 4.18 9.18
CA ARG A 41 4.15 4.35 8.86
C ARG A 41 4.62 3.35 7.79
N THR A 42 4.14 2.11 7.85
CA THR A 42 4.48 1.07 6.86
C THR A 42 3.86 1.40 5.49
N ILE A 43 2.61 1.87 5.48
CA ILE A 43 1.90 2.23 4.24
C ILE A 43 2.59 3.42 3.55
N VAL A 44 2.94 4.47 4.30
CA VAL A 44 3.70 5.61 3.80
C VAL A 44 5.11 5.20 3.38
N GLY A 45 5.78 4.34 4.15
CA GLY A 45 7.12 3.85 3.85
C GLY A 45 7.18 3.03 2.56
N MET A 46 6.10 2.32 2.21
CA MET A 46 5.99 1.57 0.95
C MET A 46 6.16 2.49 -0.26
N ARG A 47 5.51 3.66 -0.27
CA ARG A 47 5.67 4.67 -1.34
C ARG A 47 7.14 5.06 -1.53
N ASN A 48 7.87 5.30 -0.44
CA ASN A 48 9.29 5.65 -0.52
C ASN A 48 10.14 4.50 -1.08
N ARG A 49 9.86 3.25 -0.70
CA ARG A 49 10.54 2.05 -1.27
C ARG A 49 10.28 1.94 -2.77
N LEU A 50 9.05 2.15 -3.22
CA LEU A 50 8.67 2.02 -4.63
C LEU A 50 9.24 3.14 -5.52
N ILE A 51 9.34 4.37 -5.00
CA ILE A 51 9.88 5.52 -5.75
C ILE A 51 11.41 5.52 -5.76
N HIS A 52 12.07 5.19 -4.66
CA HIS A 52 13.55 5.29 -4.56
C HIS A 52 14.27 3.97 -4.81
N GLY A 53 13.61 2.83 -4.58
CA GLY A 53 14.16 1.49 -4.78
C GLY A 53 13.66 0.80 -6.04
N TYR A 54 13.19 1.56 -7.04
CA TYR A 54 12.51 1.04 -8.24
C TYR A 54 13.34 0.02 -9.05
N PHE A 55 14.66 0.06 -8.92
CA PHE A 55 15.60 -0.84 -9.60
C PHE A 55 15.73 -2.21 -8.90
N ASP A 56 15.22 -2.35 -7.67
CA ASP A 56 15.35 -3.53 -6.81
C ASP A 56 14.00 -3.81 -6.11
N ILE A 57 12.94 -3.87 -6.91
CA ILE A 57 11.61 -4.22 -6.43
C ILE A 57 11.45 -5.74 -6.47
N ASP A 58 11.18 -6.31 -5.30
CA ASP A 58 10.75 -7.69 -5.14
C ASP A 58 9.26 -7.80 -5.51
N LEU A 59 8.96 -8.38 -6.68
CA LEU A 59 7.60 -8.51 -7.19
C LEU A 59 6.76 -9.54 -6.41
N ASP A 60 7.38 -10.53 -5.77
CA ASP A 60 6.67 -11.46 -4.87
C ASP A 60 6.13 -10.74 -3.64
N ARG A 61 6.90 -9.78 -3.11
CA ARG A 61 6.46 -8.92 -2.01
C ARG A 61 5.35 -7.96 -2.43
N VAL A 62 5.42 -7.44 -3.65
CA VAL A 62 4.35 -6.61 -4.23
C VAL A 62 3.07 -7.43 -4.34
N TRP A 63 3.16 -8.63 -4.93
CA TRP A 63 2.03 -9.54 -5.05
C TRP A 63 1.45 -9.91 -3.68
N GLY A 64 2.30 -10.20 -2.70
CA GLY A 64 1.88 -10.45 -1.32
C GLY A 64 1.18 -9.25 -0.69
N THR A 65 1.62 -8.03 -0.99
CA THR A 65 0.97 -6.81 -0.51
C THR A 65 -0.45 -6.69 -1.07
N VAL A 66 -0.60 -6.86 -2.39
CA VAL A 66 -1.91 -6.76 -3.06
C VAL A 66 -2.87 -7.85 -2.61
N THR A 67 -2.39 -9.09 -2.46
CA THR A 67 -3.26 -10.24 -2.20
C THR A 67 -3.52 -10.51 -0.72
N ARG A 68 -2.62 -10.11 0.19
CA ARG A 68 -2.73 -10.46 1.62
C ARG A 68 -2.81 -9.25 2.54
N ASN A 69 -2.10 -8.17 2.22
CA ASN A 69 -2.01 -7.01 3.14
C ASN A 69 -3.10 -5.97 2.87
N LEU A 70 -3.42 -5.70 1.60
CA LEU A 70 -4.44 -4.72 1.23
C LEU A 70 -5.87 -5.14 1.59
N PRO A 71 -6.34 -6.38 1.37
CA PRO A 71 -7.72 -6.74 1.69
C PRO A 71 -8.12 -6.50 3.16
N PRO A 72 -7.35 -6.92 4.18
CA PRO A 72 -7.70 -6.61 5.56
C PRO A 72 -7.58 -5.11 5.89
N LEU A 73 -6.67 -4.38 5.24
CA LEU A 73 -6.58 -2.92 5.40
C LEU A 73 -7.85 -2.23 4.87
N VAL A 74 -8.33 -2.62 3.69
CA VAL A 74 -9.57 -2.09 3.09
C VAL A 74 -10.74 -2.35 4.03
N ALA A 75 -10.91 -3.58 4.52
CA ALA A 75 -11.99 -3.91 5.44
C ALA A 75 -11.95 -3.06 6.73
N LYS A 76 -10.76 -2.80 7.29
CA LYS A 76 -10.59 -1.91 8.45
C LYS A 76 -10.99 -0.48 8.13
N LEU A 77 -10.52 0.07 7.01
CA LEU A 77 -10.85 1.43 6.58
C LEU A 77 -12.35 1.60 6.34
N GLU A 78 -12.98 0.63 5.68
CA GLU A 78 -14.43 0.61 5.48
C GLU A 78 -15.18 0.62 6.81
N ASN A 79 -14.74 -0.15 7.82
CA ASN A 79 -15.36 -0.14 9.14
C ASN A 79 -15.23 1.22 9.85
N ILE A 80 -14.13 1.94 9.65
CA ILE A 80 -13.93 3.29 10.20
C ILE A 80 -14.84 4.32 9.51
N LEU A 81 -15.08 4.15 8.20
CA LEU A 81 -15.90 5.05 7.40
C LEU A 81 -17.40 4.78 7.52
N ARG A 82 -17.81 3.68 8.14
CA ARG A 82 -19.23 3.40 8.38
C ARG A 82 -19.81 4.47 9.31
N PRO A 83 -20.98 5.05 8.96
CA PRO A 83 -21.66 6.06 9.76
C PRO A 83 -22.17 5.50 11.09
#